data_AF-A0A2D9U3H6-F1
#
_entry.id   AF-A0A2D9U3H6-F1
#
_cell.length_a   1.000
_cell.length_b   1.000
_cell.length_c   1.000
_cell.angle_alpha   90.00
_cell.angle_beta   90.00
_cell.angle_gamma   90.00
#
_symmetry.space_group_name_H-M   'P 1'
#
loop_
_entity.id
_entity.type
_entity.pdbx_description
1 polymer ?
#
loop_
_entity_poly.entity_id
_entity_poly.type
_entity_poly.pdbx_seq_one_letter_code
_entity_poly.pdbx_strand_id
1 'polypeptide(L)'
;MSKGLKGLAVKALLMFSVVLVSACGAKDAGLNLTIIGEGSVTSPSGVDCSESCAATVKLSPPTIGNKLVEITATPAPGYTFLGWNNQYCTPDDVCDLKYTGLCADQLLCLTGFIYSGQRVEAVFVDSSLLVDSGWSELAVCAILGDGEVRCWSASQDEVEQVPALNNPQQVAVSDYAACALVDEGISCWGKPNFLPQEGPTVYPPLEMEMLGSEICVLDQEGVKCWSAYGTRETPEFVNPSNLRKRSVETPEFIGKEFCVDDEGAEVCW
;
A
#
# COMPACT_ATOMS: atom_id res chain seq x y z
N MET A 1 4.71 88.35 0.11
CA MET A 1 3.50 87.69 -0.42
C MET A 1 3.80 87.24 -1.84
N SER A 2 4.37 86.04 -1.99
CA SER A 2 5.00 85.57 -3.25
C SER A 2 4.18 84.45 -3.88
N LYS A 3 3.93 84.60 -5.17
CA LYS A 3 3.45 83.58 -6.10
C LYS A 3 4.45 82.42 -6.22
N GLY A 4 3.93 81.25 -6.56
CA GLY A 4 4.63 80.24 -7.37
C GLY A 4 5.32 79.13 -6.60
N LEU A 5 4.71 77.94 -6.60
CA LEU A 5 5.44 76.67 -6.76
C LEU A 5 4.45 75.61 -7.28
N LYS A 6 4.12 75.70 -8.58
CA LYS A 6 3.78 74.52 -9.38
C LYS A 6 5.10 73.76 -9.57
N GLY A 7 5.14 72.50 -9.13
CA GLY A 7 6.23 71.57 -9.43
C GLY A 7 7.26 71.41 -8.31
N LEU A 8 6.94 70.61 -7.29
CA LEU A 8 7.87 69.66 -6.66
C LEU A 8 7.17 68.78 -5.62
N ALA A 9 6.28 67.90 -6.07
CA ALA A 9 5.96 66.67 -5.34
C ALA A 9 5.46 65.57 -6.29
N VAL A 10 5.97 65.56 -7.52
CA VAL A 10 6.01 64.35 -8.35
C VAL A 10 7.19 63.55 -7.80
N LYS A 11 6.94 62.73 -6.78
CA LYS A 11 7.73 61.56 -6.31
C LYS A 11 7.18 61.06 -4.97
N ALA A 12 5.91 60.73 -4.95
CA ALA A 12 5.35 59.77 -3.99
C ALA A 12 4.60 58.67 -4.76
N LEU A 13 5.18 58.26 -5.90
CA LEU A 13 4.98 56.92 -6.45
C LEU A 13 6.08 56.05 -5.81
N LEU A 14 5.89 55.65 -4.56
CA LEU A 14 6.76 54.67 -3.91
C LEU A 14 5.88 53.69 -3.16
N MET A 15 5.55 52.62 -3.88
CA MET A 15 5.26 51.28 -3.39
C MET A 15 4.18 51.20 -2.29
N PHE A 16 2.94 50.99 -2.73
CA PHE A 16 2.16 49.89 -2.16
C PHE A 16 2.92 48.58 -2.45
N SER A 17 4.03 48.36 -1.74
CA SER A 17 4.56 47.02 -1.59
C SER A 17 3.57 46.34 -0.67
N VAL A 18 2.58 45.71 -1.27
CA VAL A 18 1.91 44.57 -0.67
C VAL A 18 3.03 43.56 -0.45
N VAL A 19 3.67 43.62 0.71
CA VAL A 19 4.41 42.49 1.26
C VAL A 19 3.35 41.50 1.71
N LEU A 20 2.62 40.92 0.75
CA LEU A 20 2.11 39.56 0.90
C LEU A 20 3.31 38.68 0.52
N VAL A 21 4.33 38.66 1.37
CA VAL A 21 5.14 37.47 1.47
C VAL A 21 4.22 36.49 2.19
N SER A 22 3.41 35.77 1.41
CA SER A 22 2.72 34.58 1.86
C SER A 22 3.79 33.55 2.25
N ALA A 23 4.35 33.71 3.44
CA ALA A 23 5.33 32.81 4.03
C ALA A 23 4.62 31.56 4.57
N CYS A 24 3.96 30.84 3.67
CA CYS A 24 3.58 29.45 3.85
C CYS A 24 3.61 28.80 2.46
N GLY A 25 4.80 28.76 1.84
CA GLY A 25 5.03 27.78 0.79
C GLY A 25 4.92 26.39 1.42
N ALA A 26 4.29 25.43 0.74
CA ALA A 26 4.32 24.04 1.19
C ALA A 26 5.80 23.65 1.34
N LYS A 27 6.25 23.45 2.58
CA LYS A 27 7.60 22.99 2.86
C LYS A 27 7.71 21.59 2.26
N ASP A 28 8.81 21.32 1.56
CA ASP A 28 9.08 19.99 1.06
C ASP A 28 9.04 18.97 2.21
N ALA A 29 8.53 17.77 1.93
CA ALA A 29 8.38 16.73 2.94
C ALA A 29 9.54 15.73 2.86
N GLY A 30 10.05 15.32 4.02
CA GLY A 30 10.95 14.19 4.09
C GLY A 30 10.18 12.88 3.92
N LEU A 31 10.74 11.96 3.15
CA LEU A 31 10.23 10.61 2.94
C LEU A 31 11.39 9.64 3.17
N ASN A 32 11.25 8.74 4.16
CA ASN A 32 12.20 7.65 4.35
C ASN A 32 11.70 6.43 3.57
N LEU A 33 12.47 6.01 2.57
CA LEU A 33 12.19 4.83 1.79
C LEU A 33 13.17 3.72 2.16
N THR A 34 12.65 2.53 2.41
CA THR A 34 13.47 1.32 2.47
C THR A 34 13.33 0.57 1.16
N ILE A 35 14.44 0.17 0.57
CA ILE A 35 14.45 -0.74 -0.58
C ILE A 35 14.87 -2.10 -0.06
N ILE A 36 14.00 -3.11 -0.25
CA ILE A 36 14.28 -4.50 0.06
C ILE A 36 14.61 -5.22 -1.25
N GLY A 37 15.73 -5.93 -1.31
CA GLY A 37 16.23 -6.53 -2.55
C GLY A 37 16.86 -5.49 -3.49
N GLU A 38 16.80 -5.73 -4.80
CA GLU A 38 17.40 -4.84 -5.80
C GLU A 38 16.35 -4.24 -6.73
N GLY A 39 16.36 -2.91 -6.81
CA GLY A 39 15.45 -2.11 -7.61
C GLY A 39 15.66 -0.62 -7.34
N SER A 40 14.78 0.20 -7.89
CA SER A 40 14.78 1.64 -7.65
C SER A 40 13.38 2.17 -7.41
N VAL A 41 13.28 3.26 -6.67
CA VAL A 41 12.05 4.04 -6.51
C VAL A 41 12.30 5.46 -7.01
N THR A 42 11.46 5.92 -7.94
CA THR A 42 11.57 7.26 -8.53
C THR A 42 10.26 8.03 -8.44
N SER A 43 10.32 9.36 -8.53
CA SER A 43 9.15 10.22 -8.62
C SER A 43 9.48 11.52 -9.36
N PRO A 44 8.57 12.02 -10.22
CA PRO A 44 8.66 13.38 -10.75
C PRO A 44 8.74 14.46 -9.65
N SER A 45 8.31 14.14 -8.43
CA SER A 45 8.37 15.04 -7.27
C SER A 45 9.74 15.10 -6.59
N GLY A 46 10.77 14.47 -7.15
CA GLY A 46 12.17 14.56 -6.69
C GLY A 46 12.66 13.39 -5.85
N VAL A 47 11.99 12.24 -5.91
CA VAL A 47 12.47 10.97 -5.34
C VAL A 47 13.28 10.24 -6.40
N ASP A 48 14.49 9.78 -6.04
CA ASP A 48 15.34 8.96 -6.89
C ASP A 48 16.26 8.13 -5.99
N CYS A 49 15.86 6.89 -5.71
CA CYS A 49 16.53 6.02 -4.77
C CYS A 49 16.77 4.65 -5.39
N SER A 50 18.03 4.20 -5.42
CA SER A 50 18.45 2.85 -5.82
C SER A 50 18.90 2.00 -4.63
N GLU A 51 18.91 2.60 -3.43
CA GLU A 51 19.11 1.95 -2.13
C GLU A 51 18.22 2.67 -1.10
N SER A 52 18.09 2.10 0.10
CA SER A 52 17.35 2.73 1.20
C SER A 52 17.86 4.15 1.47
N CYS A 53 16.95 5.13 1.45
CA CYS A 53 17.29 6.54 1.37
C CYS A 53 16.32 7.42 2.18
N ALA A 54 16.76 8.64 2.49
CA ALA A 54 15.87 9.73 2.90
C ALA A 54 15.74 10.71 1.73
N ALA A 55 14.59 10.69 1.05
CA ALA A 55 14.29 11.57 -0.07
C ALA A 55 13.51 12.83 0.38
N THR A 56 13.59 13.89 -0.41
CA THR A 56 12.80 15.11 -0.21
C THR A 56 11.77 15.25 -1.32
N VAL A 57 10.50 15.19 -0.94
CA VAL A 57 9.36 15.28 -1.84
C VAL A 57 8.93 16.73 -2.02
N LYS A 58 8.93 17.19 -3.27
CA LYS A 58 8.51 18.55 -3.61
C LYS A 58 7.00 18.69 -3.54
N LEU A 59 6.55 19.47 -2.55
CA LEU A 59 5.12 19.70 -2.32
C LEU A 59 4.59 20.95 -3.04
N SER A 60 5.46 21.71 -3.71
CA SER A 60 5.07 22.89 -4.49
C SER A 60 4.30 22.54 -5.79
N PRO A 61 3.37 23.40 -6.24
CA PRO A 61 2.80 24.54 -5.50
C PRO A 61 1.93 24.07 -4.31
N PRO A 62 1.79 24.88 -3.24
CA PRO A 62 0.94 24.53 -2.10
C PRO A 62 -0.50 24.27 -2.55
N THR A 63 -1.07 23.17 -2.08
CA THR A 63 -2.44 22.74 -2.39
C THR A 63 -3.29 22.81 -1.13
N ILE A 64 -4.51 23.33 -1.23
CA ILE A 64 -5.50 23.29 -0.14
C ILE A 64 -6.01 21.86 -0.04
N GLY A 65 -5.96 21.28 1.16
CA GLY A 65 -6.39 19.89 1.40
C GLY A 65 -5.27 18.87 1.16
N ASN A 66 -5.59 17.78 0.46
CA ASN A 66 -4.68 16.64 0.25
C ASN A 66 -3.91 16.79 -1.06
N LYS A 67 -2.67 16.30 -1.09
CA LYS A 67 -1.88 16.11 -2.30
C LYS A 67 -1.47 14.63 -2.41
N LEU A 68 -1.67 14.06 -3.58
CA LEU A 68 -1.11 12.75 -3.92
C LEU A 68 0.27 12.96 -4.53
N VAL A 69 1.22 12.13 -4.11
CA VAL A 69 2.56 12.08 -4.67
C VAL A 69 2.78 10.66 -5.16
N GLU A 70 2.83 10.55 -6.49
CA GLU A 70 3.12 9.31 -7.17
C GLU A 70 4.61 8.96 -7.01
N ILE A 71 4.90 7.75 -6.55
CA ILE A 71 6.21 7.12 -6.60
C ILE A 71 6.12 5.82 -7.40
N THR A 72 7.17 5.47 -8.13
CA THR A 72 7.20 4.29 -8.99
C THR A 72 8.38 3.40 -8.60
N ALA A 73 8.09 2.15 -8.27
CA ALA A 73 9.07 1.10 -8.08
C ALA A 73 9.48 0.51 -9.44
N THR A 74 10.75 0.20 -9.62
CA THR A 74 11.26 -0.44 -10.83
C THR A 74 12.21 -1.55 -10.43
N PRO A 75 11.88 -2.83 -10.68
CA PRO A 75 12.74 -3.94 -10.32
C PRO A 75 14.04 -3.91 -11.14
N ALA A 76 15.15 -4.32 -10.51
CA ALA A 76 16.39 -4.58 -11.23
C ALA A 76 16.26 -5.83 -12.14
N PRO A 77 17.12 -6.02 -13.15
CA PRO A 77 17.10 -7.23 -13.96
C PRO A 77 17.25 -8.50 -13.11
N GLY A 78 16.31 -9.44 -13.25
CA GLY A 78 16.29 -10.68 -12.45
C GLY A 78 15.54 -10.56 -11.12
N TYR A 79 15.01 -9.37 -10.80
CA TYR A 79 14.15 -9.15 -9.64
C TYR A 79 12.71 -8.92 -10.09
N THR A 80 11.78 -9.22 -9.19
CA THR A 80 10.37 -8.87 -9.32
C THR A 80 9.96 -7.96 -8.18
N PHE A 81 9.05 -7.04 -8.47
CA PHE A 81 8.41 -6.21 -7.47
C PHE A 81 7.19 -6.95 -6.90
N LEU A 82 7.13 -7.09 -5.58
CA LEU A 82 6.04 -7.80 -4.90
C LEU A 82 4.96 -6.88 -4.33
N GLY A 83 5.25 -5.58 -4.23
CA GLY A 83 4.33 -4.59 -3.70
C GLY A 83 4.96 -3.69 -2.64
N TRP A 84 4.12 -2.79 -2.13
CA TRP A 84 4.44 -1.83 -1.10
C TRP A 84 3.78 -2.22 0.23
N ASN A 85 4.41 -1.93 1.37
CA ASN A 85 3.77 -2.07 2.69
C ASN A 85 3.19 -0.74 3.20
N ASN A 86 2.37 -0.06 2.40
CA ASN A 86 1.74 1.19 2.82
C ASN A 86 0.29 1.33 2.32
N GLN A 87 -0.60 1.74 3.23
CA GLN A 87 -2.05 1.75 3.04
C GLN A 87 -2.58 2.54 1.82
N TYR A 88 -1.75 3.44 1.28
CA TYR A 88 -2.10 4.27 0.13
C TYR A 88 -1.52 3.75 -1.19
N CYS A 89 -0.82 2.62 -1.14
CA CYS A 89 -0.25 1.99 -2.31
C CYS A 89 -1.15 0.84 -2.80
N THR A 90 -1.07 0.58 -4.09
CA THR A 90 -1.63 -0.59 -4.77
C THR A 90 -0.58 -1.71 -4.86
N PRO A 91 -0.95 -2.94 -5.27
CA PRO A 91 0.06 -3.97 -5.54
C PRO A 91 0.90 -3.66 -6.79
N ASP A 92 0.45 -2.71 -7.61
CA ASP A 92 1.17 -2.24 -8.79
C ASP A 92 2.46 -1.49 -8.44
N ASP A 93 3.31 -1.32 -9.45
CA ASP A 93 4.57 -0.60 -9.37
C ASP A 93 4.42 0.89 -8.99
N VAL A 94 3.22 1.45 -9.13
CA VAL A 94 2.89 2.81 -8.75
C VAL A 94 2.26 2.87 -7.34
N CYS A 95 2.72 3.81 -6.52
CA CYS A 95 2.11 4.13 -5.24
C CYS A 95 1.80 5.63 -5.12
N ASP A 96 0.56 5.94 -4.74
CA ASP A 96 0.08 7.30 -4.51
C ASP A 96 0.14 7.67 -3.02
N LEU A 97 1.28 8.21 -2.59
CA LEU A 97 1.44 8.68 -1.22
C LEU A 97 0.53 9.88 -0.96
N LYS A 98 -0.43 9.71 -0.05
CA LYS A 98 -1.41 10.74 0.29
C LYS A 98 -0.95 11.67 1.40
N TYR A 99 -0.44 12.84 1.04
CA TYR A 99 -0.11 13.92 1.97
C TYR A 99 -1.37 14.72 2.31
N THR A 100 -1.95 14.47 3.48
CA THR A 100 -3.15 15.19 3.93
C THR A 100 -2.81 16.56 4.54
N GLY A 101 -3.82 17.42 4.70
CA GLY A 101 -3.74 18.62 5.55
C GLY A 101 -2.62 19.62 5.24
N LEU A 102 -2.18 19.71 3.97
CA LEU A 102 -1.03 20.53 3.60
C LEU A 102 -1.26 22.02 3.86
N CYS A 103 -2.41 22.53 3.42
CA CYS A 103 -2.85 23.88 3.74
C CYS A 103 -4.34 23.89 4.10
N ALA A 104 -4.68 24.63 5.16
CA ALA A 104 -6.06 24.90 5.56
C ALA A 104 -6.68 25.99 4.66
N ASP A 105 -5.87 26.95 4.22
CA ASP A 105 -6.18 27.97 3.22
C ASP A 105 -4.91 28.45 2.51
N GLN A 106 -5.01 29.49 1.66
CA GLN A 106 -3.87 30.06 0.90
C GLN A 106 -2.78 30.70 1.78
N LEU A 107 -3.00 30.87 3.09
CA LEU A 107 -2.13 31.59 4.02
C LEU A 107 -1.62 30.70 5.18
N LEU A 108 -2.30 29.60 5.49
CA LEU A 108 -1.99 28.67 6.58
C LEU A 108 -1.67 27.27 6.06
N CYS A 109 -0.38 26.92 6.02
CA CYS A 109 0.08 25.57 5.69
C CYS A 109 0.64 24.84 6.93
N LEU A 110 0.10 23.65 7.21
CA LEU A 110 0.46 22.80 8.35
C LEU A 110 1.31 21.62 7.86
N THR A 111 2.39 21.91 7.13
CA THR A 111 3.26 20.89 6.50
C THR A 111 4.09 20.05 7.49
N GLY A 112 3.82 20.14 8.80
CA GLY A 112 4.63 19.55 9.86
C GLY A 112 4.15 18.21 10.44
N PHE A 113 2.95 17.72 10.11
CA PHE A 113 2.32 16.65 10.91
C PHE A 113 2.12 15.29 10.23
N ILE A 114 2.32 15.15 8.92
CA ILE A 114 1.49 14.16 8.20
C ILE A 114 2.23 12.95 7.61
N TYR A 115 3.57 12.90 7.65
CA TYR A 115 4.33 11.68 7.29
C TYR A 115 5.48 11.33 8.25
N SER A 116 5.55 11.96 9.43
CA SER A 116 6.62 11.63 10.39
C SER A 116 6.39 10.23 10.98
N GLY A 117 6.98 9.21 10.35
CA GLY A 117 7.07 7.86 10.91
C GLY A 117 6.34 6.76 10.14
N GLN A 118 5.76 7.02 8.95
CA GLN A 118 5.29 5.90 8.12
C GLN A 118 6.46 5.18 7.48
N ARG A 119 6.45 3.86 7.58
CA ARG A 119 7.38 2.97 6.89
C ARG A 119 6.85 2.79 5.47
N VAL A 120 7.67 3.12 4.48
CA VAL A 120 7.35 2.93 3.07
C VAL A 120 8.47 2.09 2.48
N GLU A 121 8.16 0.84 2.18
CA GLU A 121 9.12 -0.12 1.64
C GLU A 121 8.66 -0.62 0.29
N ALA A 122 9.58 -0.60 -0.66
CA ALA A 122 9.42 -1.30 -1.93
C ALA A 122 10.07 -2.68 -1.78
N VAL A 123 9.27 -3.74 -1.94
CA VAL A 123 9.75 -5.11 -1.77
C VAL A 123 10.09 -5.72 -3.13
N PHE A 124 11.38 -5.94 -3.36
CA PHE A 124 11.90 -6.67 -4.52
C PHE A 124 12.49 -8.01 -4.09
N VAL A 125 12.20 -9.06 -4.85
CA VAL A 125 12.72 -10.41 -4.60
C VAL A 125 13.32 -10.96 -5.89
N ASP A 126 14.42 -11.71 -5.77
CA ASP A 126 15.03 -12.44 -6.89
C ASP A 126 14.00 -13.39 -7.51
N SER A 127 13.69 -13.17 -8.78
CA SER A 127 12.66 -13.91 -9.49
C SER A 127 12.95 -15.41 -9.59
N SER A 128 14.22 -15.82 -9.51
CA SER A 128 14.61 -17.22 -9.52
C SER A 128 14.39 -17.95 -8.19
N LEU A 129 14.23 -17.18 -7.11
CA LEU A 129 14.00 -17.70 -5.76
C LEU A 129 12.54 -17.60 -5.33
N LEU A 130 11.70 -16.84 -6.01
CA LEU A 130 10.31 -16.66 -5.61
C LEU A 130 9.48 -17.93 -5.89
N VAL A 131 8.87 -18.49 -4.84
CA VAL A 131 7.90 -19.58 -4.94
C VAL A 131 6.48 -19.03 -5.06
N ASP A 132 6.11 -18.16 -4.12
CA ASP A 132 4.81 -17.49 -4.08
C ASP A 132 4.90 -16.19 -3.30
N SER A 133 3.92 -15.30 -3.47
CA SER A 133 3.82 -14.05 -2.71
C SER A 133 2.38 -13.61 -2.55
N GLY A 134 2.10 -12.96 -1.42
CA GLY A 134 0.82 -12.34 -1.15
C GLY A 134 0.99 -10.89 -0.69
N TRP A 135 0.00 -10.07 -1.01
CA TRP A 135 0.02 -8.64 -0.73
C TRP A 135 -1.29 -8.16 -0.11
N SER A 136 -1.20 -7.17 0.77
CA SER A 136 -2.25 -6.25 1.19
C SER A 136 -1.65 -4.84 1.30
N GLU A 137 -2.47 -3.81 1.52
CA GLU A 137 -1.96 -2.44 1.60
C GLU A 137 -1.05 -2.24 2.83
N LEU A 138 -1.11 -3.12 3.82
CA LEU A 138 -0.28 -2.99 5.03
C LEU A 138 0.80 -4.06 5.15
N ALA A 139 0.77 -5.12 4.33
CA ALA A 139 1.69 -6.23 4.43
C ALA A 139 2.02 -6.88 3.08
N VAL A 140 3.27 -7.30 2.92
CA VAL A 140 3.73 -8.13 1.80
C VAL A 140 4.38 -9.37 2.40
N CYS A 141 4.09 -10.56 1.87
CA CYS A 141 4.81 -11.77 2.22
C CYS A 141 5.29 -12.50 0.97
N ALA A 142 6.41 -13.19 1.10
CA ALA A 142 7.02 -13.99 0.04
C ALA A 142 7.50 -15.32 0.59
N ILE A 143 7.32 -16.38 -0.19
CA ILE A 143 7.93 -17.70 0.01
C ILE A 143 9.11 -17.80 -0.95
N LEU A 144 10.27 -18.17 -0.41
CA LEU A 144 11.52 -18.33 -1.16
C LEU A 144 11.81 -19.81 -1.45
N GLY A 145 12.70 -20.07 -2.41
CA GLY A 145 12.99 -21.41 -2.94
C GLY A 145 13.67 -22.37 -1.97
N ASP A 146 14.16 -21.87 -0.82
CA ASP A 146 14.63 -22.67 0.30
C ASP A 146 13.54 -22.97 1.35
N GLY A 147 12.30 -22.54 1.10
CA GLY A 147 11.17 -22.66 2.00
C GLY A 147 11.10 -21.55 3.05
N GLU A 148 11.99 -20.54 3.02
CA GLU A 148 11.90 -19.39 3.92
C GLU A 148 10.70 -18.52 3.55
N VAL A 149 9.89 -18.17 4.54
CA VAL A 149 8.82 -17.17 4.38
C VAL A 149 9.25 -15.87 5.05
N ARG A 150 9.17 -14.77 4.31
CA ARG A 150 9.46 -13.41 4.80
C ARG A 150 8.25 -12.53 4.62
N CYS A 151 7.96 -11.71 5.62
CA CYS A 151 6.91 -10.72 5.57
C CYS A 151 7.44 -9.33 5.95
N TRP A 152 6.85 -8.31 5.35
CA TRP A 152 7.15 -6.90 5.57
C TRP A 152 5.84 -6.15 5.82
N SER A 153 5.73 -5.45 6.95
CA SER A 153 4.52 -4.71 7.33
C SER A 153 4.78 -3.26 7.68
N ALA A 154 3.77 -2.42 7.44
CA ALA A 154 3.84 -0.97 7.64
C ALA A 154 4.16 -0.57 9.09
N SER A 155 3.83 -1.44 10.05
CA SER A 155 3.85 -1.15 11.48
C SER A 155 4.84 -1.98 12.30
N GLN A 156 5.68 -2.84 11.68
CA GLN A 156 6.53 -3.81 12.40
C GLN A 156 5.72 -4.63 13.42
N ASP A 157 4.68 -5.28 12.92
CA ASP A 157 3.72 -6.00 13.75
C ASP A 157 3.85 -7.52 13.61
N GLU A 158 2.90 -8.25 14.19
CA GLU A 158 2.96 -9.70 14.34
C GLU A 158 2.99 -10.46 13.01
N VAL A 159 2.66 -9.82 11.89
CA VAL A 159 2.76 -10.43 10.54
C VAL A 159 4.22 -10.70 10.15
N GLU A 160 5.17 -9.87 10.62
CA GLU A 160 6.60 -10.10 10.37
C GLU A 160 7.18 -11.24 11.22
N GLN A 161 6.45 -11.70 12.24
CA GLN A 161 6.88 -12.78 13.13
C GLN A 161 6.47 -14.15 12.57
N VAL A 162 7.08 -14.50 11.44
CA VAL A 162 6.80 -15.75 10.73
C VAL A 162 7.15 -16.95 11.62
N PRO A 163 6.21 -17.88 11.87
CA PRO A 163 6.49 -19.10 12.63
C PRO A 163 7.34 -20.08 11.81
N ALA A 164 7.84 -21.15 12.45
CA ALA A 164 8.44 -22.25 11.72
C ALA A 164 7.35 -22.95 10.88
N LEU A 165 7.53 -22.98 9.56
CA LEU A 165 6.62 -23.60 8.61
C LEU A 165 7.29 -24.81 7.96
N ASN A 166 6.51 -25.85 7.65
CA ASN A 166 6.98 -27.05 6.99
C ASN A 166 6.55 -27.03 5.51
N ASN A 167 7.51 -26.95 4.60
CA ASN A 167 7.28 -26.96 3.15
C ASN A 167 6.15 -26.00 2.69
N PRO A 168 6.26 -24.68 2.98
CA PRO A 168 5.25 -23.72 2.57
C PRO A 168 5.23 -23.57 1.04
N GLN A 169 4.04 -23.62 0.43
CA GLN A 169 3.87 -23.60 -1.03
C GLN A 169 3.05 -22.43 -1.56
N GLN A 170 2.16 -21.89 -0.73
CA GLN A 170 1.36 -20.70 -1.07
C GLN A 170 1.23 -19.81 0.16
N VAL A 171 1.03 -18.49 -0.02
CA VAL A 171 0.79 -17.53 1.04
C VAL A 171 -0.33 -16.55 0.70
N ALA A 172 -1.30 -16.43 1.59
CA ALA A 172 -2.39 -15.47 1.52
C ALA A 172 -2.19 -14.42 2.61
N VAL A 173 -2.36 -13.15 2.27
CA VAL A 173 -2.00 -12.01 3.13
C VAL A 173 -3.17 -11.04 3.26
N SER A 174 -3.42 -10.64 4.50
CA SER A 174 -4.27 -9.49 4.87
C SER A 174 -3.44 -8.46 5.65
N ASP A 175 -4.07 -7.34 6.01
CA ASP A 175 -3.39 -6.22 6.68
C ASP A 175 -2.71 -6.56 7.99
N TYR A 176 -3.19 -7.61 8.67
CA TYR A 176 -2.77 -7.93 10.03
C TYR A 176 -2.56 -9.42 10.26
N ALA A 177 -2.67 -10.24 9.21
CA ALA A 177 -2.45 -11.68 9.27
C ALA A 177 -1.98 -12.22 7.93
N ALA A 178 -1.31 -13.37 7.99
CA ALA A 178 -0.95 -14.15 6.82
C ALA A 178 -1.19 -15.64 7.11
N CYS A 179 -1.49 -16.39 6.06
CA CYS A 179 -1.71 -17.83 6.12
C CYS A 179 -0.87 -18.49 5.02
N ALA A 180 -0.19 -19.57 5.37
CA ALA A 180 0.59 -20.38 4.44
C ALA A 180 -0.02 -21.77 4.28
N LEU A 181 -0.02 -22.28 3.06
CA LEU A 181 -0.30 -23.68 2.76
C LEU A 181 0.99 -24.47 3.00
N VAL A 182 0.96 -25.36 3.98
CA VAL A 182 2.04 -26.26 4.41
C VAL A 182 1.60 -27.72 4.24
N ASP A 183 2.51 -28.67 4.44
CA ASP A 183 2.20 -30.11 4.30
C ASP A 183 1.03 -30.56 5.19
N GLU A 184 0.89 -30.00 6.39
CA GLU A 184 -0.15 -30.34 7.35
C GLU A 184 -1.47 -29.57 7.16
N GLY A 185 -1.57 -28.68 6.15
CA GLY A 185 -2.75 -27.87 5.88
C GLY A 185 -2.43 -26.37 5.87
N ILE A 186 -3.33 -25.55 6.44
CA ILE A 186 -3.17 -24.09 6.44
C ILE A 186 -2.71 -23.63 7.83
N SER A 187 -1.60 -22.89 7.87
CA SER A 187 -1.05 -22.31 9.10
C SER A 187 -1.08 -20.80 9.02
N CYS A 188 -1.75 -20.14 9.98
CA CYS A 188 -1.94 -18.69 10.01
C CYS A 188 -1.21 -18.04 11.19
N TRP A 189 -0.69 -16.83 10.97
CA TRP A 189 -0.03 -16.00 11.98
C TRP A 189 -0.37 -14.52 11.80
N GLY A 190 -0.04 -13.71 12.80
CA GLY A 190 -0.38 -12.29 12.86
C GLY A 190 -1.19 -11.94 14.11
N LYS A 191 -1.99 -10.87 14.04
CA LYS A 191 -2.73 -10.36 15.19
C LYS A 191 -3.83 -11.33 15.60
N PRO A 192 -3.96 -11.69 16.89
CA PRO A 192 -4.93 -12.70 17.34
C PRO A 192 -6.38 -12.47 16.92
N ASN A 193 -6.83 -11.20 16.85
CA ASN A 193 -8.21 -10.87 16.45
C ASN A 193 -8.46 -10.97 14.94
N PHE A 194 -7.40 -11.17 14.15
CA PHE A 194 -7.43 -11.28 12.69
C PHE A 194 -7.09 -12.69 12.20
N LEU A 195 -6.93 -13.65 13.10
CA LEU A 195 -6.69 -15.05 12.73
C LEU A 195 -8.03 -15.77 12.49
N PRO A 196 -8.14 -16.56 11.41
CA PRO A 196 -9.28 -17.44 11.22
C PRO A 196 -9.28 -18.56 12.28
N GLN A 197 -10.45 -19.13 12.56
CA GLN A 197 -10.54 -20.38 13.31
C GLN A 197 -10.10 -21.58 12.44
N GLU A 198 -10.07 -22.76 13.04
CA GLU A 198 -9.88 -24.02 12.30
C GLU A 198 -10.96 -24.15 11.21
N GLY A 199 -10.51 -24.32 9.97
CA GLY A 199 -11.36 -24.38 8.78
C GLY A 199 -11.86 -25.78 8.44
N PRO A 200 -12.68 -25.91 7.39
CA PRO A 200 -13.00 -27.21 6.82
C PRO A 200 -11.75 -27.88 6.21
N THR A 201 -11.82 -29.18 5.99
CA THR A 201 -10.78 -29.91 5.23
C THR A 201 -10.68 -29.36 3.80
N VAL A 202 -9.45 -29.10 3.36
CA VAL A 202 -9.11 -28.64 2.00
C VAL A 202 -8.24 -29.67 1.27
N TYR A 203 -8.30 -29.70 -0.06
CA TYR A 203 -7.59 -30.69 -0.86
C TYR A 203 -6.83 -30.08 -2.05
N PRO A 204 -5.51 -30.27 -2.16
CA PRO A 204 -4.75 -29.73 -3.29
C PRO A 204 -5.13 -30.39 -4.64
N PRO A 205 -4.92 -29.71 -5.79
CA PRO A 205 -4.45 -28.33 -5.91
C PRO A 205 -5.52 -27.34 -5.43
N LEU A 206 -5.08 -26.25 -4.82
CA LEU A 206 -5.97 -25.18 -4.37
C LEU A 206 -5.33 -23.80 -4.60
N GLU A 207 -6.17 -22.78 -4.68
CA GLU A 207 -5.80 -21.36 -4.61
C GLU A 207 -6.35 -20.79 -3.30
N MET A 208 -5.67 -19.82 -2.68
CA MET A 208 -6.14 -19.24 -1.43
C MET A 208 -5.92 -17.74 -1.35
N GLU A 209 -6.90 -17.05 -0.76
CA GLU A 209 -6.88 -15.60 -0.58
C GLU A 209 -7.40 -15.21 0.80
N MET A 210 -6.93 -14.06 1.30
CA MET A 210 -7.28 -13.58 2.63
C MET A 210 -7.69 -12.10 2.61
N LEU A 211 -8.78 -11.80 3.32
CA LEU A 211 -9.29 -10.45 3.56
C LEU A 211 -9.67 -10.29 5.04
N GLY A 212 -9.06 -9.34 5.73
CA GLY A 212 -9.27 -9.16 7.17
C GLY A 212 -8.90 -10.44 7.95
N SER A 213 -9.90 -11.12 8.52
CA SER A 213 -9.75 -12.41 9.20
C SER A 213 -10.35 -13.59 8.43
N GLU A 214 -10.84 -13.35 7.22
CA GLU A 214 -11.48 -14.33 6.37
C GLU A 214 -10.50 -14.87 5.35
N ILE A 215 -10.48 -16.18 5.23
CA ILE A 215 -9.73 -16.90 4.20
C ILE A 215 -10.72 -17.67 3.34
N CYS A 216 -10.55 -17.55 2.03
CA CYS A 216 -11.24 -18.34 1.04
C CYS A 216 -10.23 -19.22 0.33
N VAL A 217 -10.65 -20.44 0.05
CA VAL A 217 -9.89 -21.43 -0.69
C VAL A 217 -10.74 -21.93 -1.83
N LEU A 218 -10.17 -22.00 -3.03
CA LEU A 218 -10.73 -22.74 -4.15
C LEU A 218 -9.94 -24.03 -4.30
N ASP A 219 -10.55 -25.16 -3.96
CA ASP A 219 -9.94 -26.48 -4.06
C ASP A 219 -10.68 -27.38 -5.05
N GLN A 220 -10.28 -28.66 -5.19
CA GLN A 220 -10.93 -29.59 -6.12
C GLN A 220 -12.43 -29.86 -5.82
N GLU A 221 -12.92 -29.51 -4.63
CA GLU A 221 -14.34 -29.62 -4.24
C GLU A 221 -15.10 -28.29 -4.40
N GLY A 222 -14.40 -27.19 -4.68
CA GLY A 222 -14.99 -25.86 -4.90
C GLY A 222 -14.50 -24.80 -3.92
N VAL A 223 -15.26 -23.71 -3.80
CA VAL A 223 -14.92 -22.57 -2.94
C VAL A 223 -15.37 -22.85 -1.50
N LYS A 224 -14.44 -22.73 -0.55
CA LYS A 224 -14.65 -22.85 0.89
C LYS A 224 -14.11 -21.61 1.59
N CYS A 225 -14.95 -20.89 2.32
CA CYS A 225 -14.54 -19.70 3.08
C CYS A 225 -14.79 -19.89 4.59
N TRP A 226 -13.89 -19.38 5.41
CA TRP A 226 -14.06 -19.35 6.86
C TRP A 226 -13.29 -18.18 7.47
N SER A 227 -13.65 -17.82 8.71
CA SER A 227 -13.09 -16.66 9.38
C SER A 227 -12.89 -16.91 10.87
N ALA A 228 -12.53 -15.85 11.61
CA ALA A 228 -12.54 -15.84 13.08
C ALA A 228 -13.91 -16.21 13.69
N TYR A 229 -14.99 -16.23 12.89
CA TYR A 229 -16.35 -16.55 13.30
C TYR A 229 -16.85 -17.92 12.80
N GLY A 230 -15.98 -18.74 12.21
CA GLY A 230 -16.31 -20.05 11.64
C GLY A 230 -16.55 -20.01 10.12
N THR A 231 -17.18 -21.08 9.59
CA THR A 231 -17.49 -21.22 8.16
C THR A 231 -18.38 -20.10 7.65
N ARG A 232 -18.12 -19.65 6.42
CA ARG A 232 -18.87 -18.62 5.71
C ARG A 232 -19.67 -19.26 4.58
N GLU A 233 -20.89 -18.78 4.40
CA GLU A 233 -21.69 -19.12 3.22
C GLU A 233 -21.11 -18.42 2.00
N THR A 234 -21.03 -19.14 0.89
CA THR A 234 -20.56 -18.64 -0.41
C THR A 234 -21.69 -18.73 -1.43
N PRO A 235 -21.60 -17.98 -2.55
CA PRO A 235 -22.45 -18.24 -3.69
C PRO A 235 -22.35 -19.71 -4.16
N GLU A 236 -23.40 -20.22 -4.78
CA GLU A 236 -23.33 -21.49 -5.48
C GLU A 236 -22.54 -21.30 -6.79
N PHE A 237 -21.51 -22.11 -6.99
CA PHE A 237 -20.65 -22.08 -8.18
C PHE A 237 -20.78 -23.36 -8.98
N VAL A 238 -20.62 -23.27 -10.30
CA VAL A 238 -20.71 -24.44 -11.19
C VAL A 238 -19.33 -24.97 -11.57
N ASN A 239 -18.42 -24.08 -11.98
CA ASN A 239 -17.04 -24.37 -12.37
C ASN A 239 -16.13 -23.16 -12.05
N PRO A 240 -15.90 -22.87 -10.75
CA PRO A 240 -15.11 -21.72 -10.32
C PRO A 240 -13.62 -21.92 -10.60
N SER A 241 -12.95 -20.82 -10.94
CA SER A 241 -11.51 -20.72 -11.20
C SER A 241 -10.99 -19.33 -10.80
N ASN A 242 -9.68 -19.14 -10.66
CA ASN A 242 -9.06 -17.83 -10.49
C ASN A 242 -9.61 -17.06 -9.26
N LEU A 243 -9.49 -17.70 -8.08
CA LEU A 243 -9.82 -17.07 -6.80
C LEU A 243 -8.84 -15.93 -6.56
N ARG A 244 -9.39 -14.72 -6.37
CA ARG A 244 -8.63 -13.49 -6.17
C ARG A 244 -9.38 -12.56 -5.24
N LYS A 245 -8.67 -11.62 -4.63
CA LYS A 245 -9.29 -10.48 -3.95
C LYS A 245 -9.27 -9.22 -4.84
N ARG A 246 -10.25 -8.34 -4.63
CA ARG A 246 -10.37 -7.08 -5.35
C ARG A 246 -10.72 -5.94 -4.40
N SER A 247 -10.14 -4.76 -4.63
CA SER A 247 -10.59 -3.51 -4.02
C SER A 247 -11.74 -2.91 -4.82
N VAL A 248 -12.80 -2.52 -4.12
CA VAL A 248 -14.02 -1.95 -4.70
C VAL A 248 -14.32 -0.61 -4.06
N GLU A 249 -14.49 0.40 -4.91
CA GLU A 249 -14.95 1.73 -4.53
C GLU A 249 -16.22 2.06 -5.32
N THR A 250 -17.37 1.95 -4.66
CA THR A 250 -18.65 2.45 -5.14
C THR A 250 -19.18 3.53 -4.18
N PRO A 251 -20.18 4.31 -4.58
CA PRO A 251 -20.86 5.23 -3.66
C PRO A 251 -21.48 4.53 -2.42
N GLU A 252 -21.70 3.21 -2.50
CA GLU A 252 -22.40 2.40 -1.51
C GLU A 252 -21.44 1.57 -0.65
N PHE A 253 -20.28 1.20 -1.18
CA PHE A 253 -19.30 0.34 -0.52
C PHE A 253 -17.87 0.73 -0.90
N ILE A 254 -17.03 0.90 0.11
CA ILE A 254 -15.58 1.03 -0.04
C ILE A 254 -14.98 -0.10 0.78
N GLY A 255 -14.33 -1.05 0.11
CA GLY A 255 -13.76 -2.21 0.77
C GLY A 255 -13.16 -3.20 -0.20
N LYS A 256 -13.09 -4.45 0.24
CA LYS A 256 -12.57 -5.56 -0.55
C LYS A 256 -13.54 -6.72 -0.54
N GLU A 257 -13.49 -7.49 -1.60
CA GLU A 257 -14.32 -8.66 -1.83
C GLU A 257 -13.47 -9.76 -2.47
N PHE A 258 -13.95 -10.99 -2.35
CA PHE A 258 -13.40 -12.13 -3.07
C PHE A 258 -14.11 -12.25 -4.41
N CYS A 259 -13.40 -12.73 -5.42
CA CYS A 259 -13.93 -12.99 -6.75
C CYS A 259 -13.41 -14.32 -7.28
N VAL A 260 -14.24 -15.00 -8.07
CA VAL A 260 -13.85 -16.11 -8.93
C VAL A 260 -14.37 -15.88 -10.34
N ASP A 261 -13.77 -16.55 -11.31
CA ASP A 261 -14.33 -16.73 -12.64
C ASP A 261 -15.15 -18.03 -12.65
N ASP A 262 -16.46 -17.92 -12.83
CA ASP A 262 -17.41 -19.04 -12.90
C ASP A 262 -18.18 -19.00 -14.23
N GLU A 263 -18.14 -20.10 -14.99
CA GLU A 263 -18.73 -20.21 -16.33
C GLU A 263 -18.41 -19.04 -17.30
N GLY A 264 -17.23 -18.42 -17.15
CA GLY A 264 -16.79 -17.29 -17.98
C GLY A 264 -17.33 -15.93 -17.53
N ALA A 265 -17.96 -15.84 -16.37
CA ALA A 265 -18.34 -14.61 -15.71
C ALA A 265 -17.59 -14.43 -14.39
N GLU A 266 -17.28 -13.19 -14.05
CA GLU A 266 -16.76 -12.87 -12.72
C GLU A 266 -17.91 -12.83 -11.70
N VAL A 267 -17.75 -13.54 -10.59
CA VAL A 267 -18.68 -13.56 -9.46
C VAL A 267 -17.92 -13.17 -8.20
N CYS A 268 -18.35 -12.09 -7.53
CA CYS A 268 -17.70 -11.56 -6.32
C CYS A 268 -18.66 -11.51 -5.12
N TRP A 269 -18.11 -11.62 -3.91
CA TRP A 269 -18.84 -11.59 -2.63
C TRP A 269 -18.01 -11.05 -1.46
#